data_AF-A0A932L1G1-F1
#
_entry.id   AF-A0A932L1G1-F1
#
_cell.length_a   1.000
_cell.length_b   1.000
_cell.length_c   1.000
_cell.angle_alpha   90.00
_cell.angle_beta   90.00
_cell.angle_gamma   90.00
#
_symmetry.space_group_name_H-M   'P 1'
#
loop_
_entity.id
_entity.type
_entity.pdbx_description
1 polymer ?
#
loop_
_entity_poly.entity_id
_entity_poly.type
_entity_poly.pdbx_seq_one_letter_code
_entity_poly.pdbx_strand_id
1 'polypeptide(L)'
;MSHEAIHAAFESLKADFRDDRFPVIAGRLTGESLAWGKRLLELFQSAGRDGLMECDPLTRFWILRYRGMPSPADLAGADAGAGFVLAFTAFPYLDVMMEAWALGEIVAGAGTDRVTLRCLFDGTDEGASVVAERAGASWRFDLMGLYVDKAKALDAFIQSSFQGKFDAFIRHYVAEHDLDFDFEQAWRPLTDA
;
A
#
# COMPACT_ATOMS: atom_id res chain seq x y z
N MET A 1 2.26 -10.99 28.16
CA MET A 1 2.57 -9.67 27.58
C MET A 1 1.27 -9.04 27.13
N SER A 2 1.10 -7.73 27.34
CA SER A 2 -0.23 -7.10 27.26
C SER A 2 -0.61 -6.67 25.85
N HIS A 3 -1.91 -6.78 25.57
CA HIS A 3 -2.63 -6.19 24.44
C HIS A 3 -2.27 -4.72 24.20
N GLU A 4 -2.02 -3.97 25.28
CA GLU A 4 -1.59 -2.58 25.26
C GLU A 4 -0.27 -2.35 24.50
N ALA A 5 0.69 -3.29 24.58
CA ALA A 5 1.97 -3.16 23.89
C ALA A 5 1.83 -3.25 22.37
N ILE A 6 0.88 -4.07 21.89
CA ILE A 6 0.57 -4.19 20.46
C ILE A 6 -0.08 -2.89 19.97
N HIS A 7 -1.04 -2.36 20.73
CA HIS A 7 -1.72 -1.11 20.44
C HIS A 7 -0.74 0.07 20.41
N ALA A 8 0.12 0.20 21.42
CA ALA A 8 1.14 1.24 21.47
C ALA A 8 2.13 1.15 20.30
N ALA A 9 2.52 -0.06 19.91
CA ALA A 9 3.33 -0.26 18.71
C ALA A 9 2.58 0.20 17.46
N PHE A 10 1.30 -0.15 17.30
CA PHE A 10 0.53 0.26 16.13
C PHE A 10 0.33 1.78 16.04
N GLU A 11 0.03 2.46 17.15
CA GLU A 11 -0.05 3.93 17.18
C GLU A 11 1.30 4.59 16.85
N SER A 12 2.41 3.99 17.31
CA SER A 12 3.75 4.42 16.89
C SER A 12 4.00 4.21 15.40
N LEU A 13 3.44 3.16 14.79
CA LEU A 13 3.54 2.93 13.33
C LEU A 13 2.76 4.00 12.56
N LYS A 14 1.55 4.37 13.03
CA LYS A 14 0.79 5.49 12.46
C LYS A 14 1.56 6.80 12.52
N ALA A 15 2.22 7.08 13.64
CA ALA A 15 3.13 8.22 13.75
C ALA A 15 4.29 8.16 12.75
N ASP A 16 4.87 6.98 12.50
CA ASP A 16 5.90 6.82 11.46
C ASP A 16 5.40 7.18 10.07
N PHE A 17 4.15 6.82 9.74
CA PHE A 17 3.50 7.22 8.48
C PHE A 17 3.30 8.73 8.38
N ARG A 18 2.81 9.38 9.44
CA ARG A 18 2.64 10.86 9.46
C ARG A 18 3.96 11.62 9.29
N ASP A 19 5.04 11.06 9.80
CA ASP A 19 6.37 11.65 9.76
C ASP A 19 7.20 11.21 8.53
N ASP A 20 6.59 10.51 7.57
CA ASP A 20 7.22 9.99 6.35
C ASP A 20 8.50 9.15 6.59
N ARG A 21 8.55 8.40 7.70
CA ARG A 21 9.72 7.59 8.09
C ARG A 21 9.77 6.25 7.36
N PHE A 22 9.72 6.27 6.02
CA PHE A 22 9.52 5.09 5.18
C PHE A 22 10.46 3.90 5.47
N PRO A 23 11.78 4.09 5.71
CA PRO A 23 12.65 2.97 6.06
C PRO A 23 12.28 2.31 7.40
N VAL A 24 11.81 3.10 8.37
CA VAL A 24 11.35 2.60 9.67
C VAL A 24 10.05 1.82 9.49
N ILE A 25 9.10 2.36 8.72
CA ILE A 25 7.83 1.70 8.42
C ILE A 25 8.08 0.34 7.75
N ALA A 26 8.93 0.29 6.72
CA ALA A 26 9.25 -0.93 5.99
C ALA A 26 9.76 -2.05 6.92
N GLY A 27 10.63 -1.71 7.88
CA GLY A 27 11.13 -2.67 8.88
C GLY A 27 10.07 -3.18 9.88
N ARG A 28 8.90 -2.54 9.90
CA ARG A 28 7.77 -2.88 10.78
C ARG A 28 6.63 -3.60 10.06
N LEU A 29 6.81 -3.93 8.79
CA LEU A 29 5.86 -4.74 8.03
C LEU A 29 6.14 -6.23 8.18
N THR A 30 5.11 -7.05 7.98
CA THR A 30 5.23 -8.50 7.89
C THR A 30 4.15 -9.10 6.98
N GLY A 31 4.20 -10.41 6.79
CA GLY A 31 3.11 -11.18 6.18
C GLY A 31 2.88 -10.87 4.71
N GLU A 32 1.62 -10.82 4.32
CA GLU A 32 1.17 -10.61 2.94
C GLU A 32 1.61 -9.27 2.39
N SER A 33 1.72 -8.23 3.23
CA SER A 33 2.26 -6.93 2.84
C SER A 33 3.65 -7.03 2.21
N LEU A 34 4.55 -7.83 2.79
CA LEU A 34 5.89 -8.03 2.22
C LEU A 34 5.85 -8.90 0.95
N ALA A 35 5.02 -9.93 0.92
CA ALA A 35 4.86 -10.75 -0.28
C ALA A 35 4.33 -9.93 -1.46
N TRP A 36 3.34 -9.07 -1.20
CA TRP A 36 2.77 -8.16 -2.17
C TRP A 36 3.77 -7.09 -2.60
N GLY A 37 4.50 -6.46 -1.68
CA GLY A 37 5.50 -5.46 -2.01
C GLY A 37 6.63 -6.01 -2.90
N LYS A 38 7.04 -7.27 -2.70
CA LYS A 38 7.94 -7.96 -3.62
C LYS A 38 7.31 -8.14 -5.01
N ARG A 39 6.09 -8.69 -5.07
CA ARG A 39 5.35 -8.89 -6.33
C ARG A 39 5.16 -7.58 -7.10
N LEU A 40 4.90 -6.49 -6.39
CA LEU A 40 4.74 -5.17 -6.96
C LEU A 40 6.02 -4.72 -7.70
N LEU A 41 7.19 -4.91 -7.11
CA LEU A 41 8.48 -4.60 -7.76
C LEU A 41 8.71 -5.47 -9.01
N GLU A 42 8.30 -6.74 -8.98
CA GLU A 42 8.35 -7.63 -10.15
C GLU A 42 7.40 -7.13 -11.27
N LEU A 43 6.17 -6.73 -10.92
CA LEU A 43 5.21 -6.13 -11.85
C LEU A 43 5.75 -4.83 -12.43
N PHE A 44 6.38 -3.98 -11.61
CA PHE A 44 7.02 -2.73 -12.05
C PHE A 44 8.13 -2.95 -13.08
N GLN A 45 8.79 -4.10 -13.09
CA GLN A 45 9.79 -4.40 -14.11
C GLN A 45 9.16 -5.02 -15.37
N SER A 46 8.26 -5.97 -15.20
CA SER A 46 7.91 -6.94 -16.25
C SER A 46 6.48 -6.85 -16.78
N ALA A 47 5.55 -6.26 -16.04
CA ALA A 47 4.14 -6.26 -16.47
C ALA A 47 3.91 -5.27 -17.62
N GLY A 48 3.35 -5.78 -18.71
CA GLY A 48 2.75 -4.96 -19.78
C GLY A 48 1.30 -4.59 -19.48
N ARG A 49 0.66 -3.88 -20.41
CA ARG A 49 -0.70 -3.36 -20.24
C ARG A 49 -1.72 -4.38 -19.75
N ASP A 50 -1.80 -5.55 -20.38
CA ASP A 50 -2.80 -6.56 -20.03
C ASP A 50 -2.63 -7.07 -18.58
N GLY A 51 -1.40 -7.39 -18.18
CA GLY A 51 -1.10 -7.81 -16.81
C GLY A 51 -1.34 -6.71 -15.78
N LEU A 52 -1.09 -5.45 -16.15
CA LEU A 52 -1.44 -4.31 -15.30
C LEU A 52 -2.95 -4.14 -15.16
N MET A 53 -3.74 -4.37 -16.22
CA MET A 53 -5.20 -4.25 -16.18
C MET A 53 -5.89 -5.27 -15.27
N GLU A 54 -5.23 -6.39 -14.96
CA GLU A 54 -5.69 -7.37 -13.96
C GLU A 54 -5.44 -6.93 -12.52
N CYS A 55 -4.59 -5.92 -12.31
CA CYS A 55 -4.26 -5.40 -10.99
C CYS A 55 -5.30 -4.40 -10.49
N ASP A 56 -5.37 -4.22 -9.17
CA ASP A 56 -6.16 -3.16 -8.57
C ASP A 56 -5.67 -1.76 -9.04
N PRO A 57 -6.50 -0.72 -8.96
CA PRO A 57 -6.13 0.60 -9.48
C PRO A 57 -4.98 1.27 -8.73
N LEU A 58 -4.74 0.96 -7.45
CA LEU A 58 -3.65 1.54 -6.68
C LEU A 58 -2.31 0.96 -7.12
N THR A 59 -2.25 -0.36 -7.35
CA THR A 59 -1.10 -1.03 -7.98
C THR A 59 -0.79 -0.39 -9.33
N ARG A 60 -1.81 -0.30 -10.22
CA ARG A 60 -1.65 0.29 -11.56
C ARG A 60 -1.16 1.72 -11.47
N PHE A 61 -1.80 2.53 -10.63
CA PHE A 61 -1.48 3.95 -10.47
C PHE A 61 -0.02 4.14 -10.07
N TRP A 62 0.43 3.40 -9.05
CA TRP A 62 1.82 3.47 -8.60
C TRP A 62 2.81 3.08 -9.71
N ILE A 63 2.57 1.97 -10.43
CA ILE A 63 3.46 1.54 -11.52
C ILE A 63 3.54 2.60 -12.62
N LEU A 64 2.39 3.06 -13.12
CA LEU A 64 2.34 4.03 -14.21
C LEU A 64 2.99 5.36 -13.80
N ARG A 65 2.75 5.81 -12.56
CA ARG A 65 3.33 7.06 -12.03
C ARG A 65 4.85 7.05 -12.12
N TYR A 66 5.49 5.94 -11.77
CA TYR A 66 6.95 5.84 -11.77
C TYR A 66 7.56 5.48 -13.13
N ARG A 67 6.82 4.79 -14.00
CA ARG A 67 7.27 4.47 -15.36
C ARG A 67 7.06 5.61 -16.36
N GLY A 68 6.01 6.41 -16.19
CA GLY A 68 5.66 7.45 -17.15
C GLY A 68 6.51 8.73 -17.03
N MET A 69 7.31 8.88 -15.98
CA MET A 69 8.28 9.98 -15.89
C MET A 69 9.27 9.94 -17.06
N PRO A 70 9.88 11.07 -17.48
CA PRO A 70 10.78 11.11 -18.64
C PRO A 70 11.96 10.13 -18.53
N SER A 71 12.43 9.93 -17.30
CA SER A 71 13.23 8.76 -16.93
C SER A 71 12.42 7.95 -15.92
N PRO A 72 12.12 6.67 -16.21
CA PRO A 72 11.54 5.77 -15.22
C PRO A 72 12.36 5.74 -13.93
N ALA A 73 11.70 5.56 -12.79
CA ALA A 73 12.40 5.45 -11.52
C ALA A 73 13.26 4.18 -11.45
N ASP A 74 14.48 4.32 -10.92
CA ASP A 74 15.35 3.19 -10.58
C ASP A 74 14.99 2.67 -9.19
N LEU A 75 14.42 1.46 -9.15
CA LEU A 75 14.03 0.75 -7.93
C LEU A 75 14.87 -0.51 -7.69
N ALA A 76 16.02 -0.68 -8.35
CA ALA A 76 16.84 -1.89 -8.25
C ALA A 76 17.33 -2.19 -6.81
N GLY A 77 17.41 -1.17 -5.95
CA GLY A 77 17.78 -1.31 -4.54
C GLY A 77 16.60 -1.41 -3.56
N ALA A 78 15.35 -1.31 -4.04
CA ALA A 78 14.18 -1.37 -3.17
C ALA A 78 13.90 -2.81 -2.72
N ASP A 79 13.70 -3.00 -1.42
CA ASP A 79 13.23 -4.27 -0.88
C ASP A 79 11.69 -4.35 -0.87
N ALA A 80 11.18 -5.51 -0.47
CA ALA A 80 9.74 -5.76 -0.39
C ALA A 80 8.99 -4.76 0.50
N GLY A 81 9.58 -4.33 1.62
CA GLY A 81 8.96 -3.38 2.53
C GLY A 81 8.89 -1.98 1.90
N ALA A 82 9.99 -1.55 1.27
CA ALA A 82 10.03 -0.30 0.52
C ALA A 82 9.00 -0.31 -0.63
N GLY A 83 8.91 -1.40 -1.39
CA GLY A 83 7.90 -1.59 -2.44
C GLY A 83 6.48 -1.41 -1.90
N PHE A 84 6.16 -2.08 -0.78
CA PHE A 84 4.85 -1.93 -0.14
C PHE A 84 4.59 -0.48 0.27
N VAL A 85 5.49 0.13 1.04
CA VAL A 85 5.28 1.49 1.59
C VAL A 85 5.10 2.50 0.46
N LEU A 86 5.93 2.48 -0.58
CA LEU A 86 5.85 3.42 -1.69
C LEU A 86 4.51 3.35 -2.44
N ALA A 87 3.93 2.16 -2.59
CA ALA A 87 2.63 2.02 -3.22
C ALA A 87 1.48 2.32 -2.26
N PHE A 88 1.62 1.92 -1.00
CA PHE A 88 0.65 2.21 0.04
C PHE A 88 0.46 3.72 0.21
N THR A 89 1.52 4.53 0.11
CA THR A 89 1.48 6.01 0.20
C THR A 89 1.39 6.70 -1.17
N ALA A 90 1.21 5.95 -2.26
CA ALA A 90 1.23 6.51 -3.61
C ALA A 90 0.17 7.59 -3.84
N PHE A 91 -0.99 7.45 -3.18
CA PHE A 91 -2.12 8.35 -3.30
C PHE A 91 -2.46 8.95 -1.92
N PRO A 92 -1.83 10.08 -1.55
CA PRO A 92 -1.87 10.62 -0.18
C PRO A 92 -3.27 11.00 0.32
N TYR A 93 -4.21 11.26 -0.59
CA TYR A 93 -5.61 11.50 -0.24
C TYR A 93 -6.26 10.35 0.54
N LEU A 94 -5.68 9.14 0.47
CA LEU A 94 -6.16 7.97 1.20
C LEU A 94 -5.37 7.72 2.50
N ASP A 95 -4.38 8.55 2.85
CA ASP A 95 -3.60 8.35 4.08
C ASP A 95 -4.43 8.59 5.34
N VAL A 96 -5.52 9.36 5.23
CA VAL A 96 -6.55 9.47 6.27
C VAL A 96 -7.11 8.10 6.68
N MET A 97 -7.11 7.10 5.79
CA MET A 97 -7.55 5.75 6.14
C MET A 97 -6.61 5.07 7.14
N MET A 98 -5.30 5.34 7.07
CA MET A 98 -4.35 4.86 8.08
C MET A 98 -4.60 5.52 9.44
N GLU A 99 -4.92 6.81 9.44
CA GLU A 99 -5.25 7.55 10.68
C GLU A 99 -6.56 7.07 11.32
N ALA A 100 -7.58 6.80 10.50
CA ALA A 100 -8.88 6.30 10.96
C ALA A 100 -8.85 4.84 11.40
N TRP A 101 -7.81 4.08 11.02
CA TRP A 101 -7.68 2.68 11.39
C TRP A 101 -7.18 2.52 12.83
N ALA A 102 -7.86 1.68 13.60
CA ALA A 102 -7.51 1.35 14.98
C ALA A 102 -7.56 -0.16 15.20
N LEU A 103 -6.78 -0.65 16.16
CA LEU A 103 -6.83 -2.04 16.56
C LEU A 103 -7.96 -2.28 17.55
N GLY A 104 -8.69 -3.38 17.37
CA GLY A 104 -9.72 -3.86 18.27
C GLY A 104 -9.24 -4.99 19.18
N GLU A 105 -10.15 -5.91 19.46
CA GLU A 105 -9.89 -7.12 20.23
C GLU A 105 -9.07 -8.17 19.46
N ILE A 106 -8.38 -9.03 20.20
CA ILE A 106 -7.69 -10.19 19.65
C ILE A 106 -8.73 -11.25 19.30
N VAL A 107 -8.77 -11.68 18.03
CA VAL A 107 -9.74 -12.68 17.52
C VAL A 107 -9.12 -14.03 17.26
N ALA A 108 -7.82 -14.10 17.07
CA ALA A 108 -7.09 -15.36 16.97
C ALA A 108 -5.64 -15.18 17.44
N GLY A 109 -5.00 -16.27 17.83
CA GLY A 109 -3.59 -16.26 18.20
C GLY A 109 -2.94 -17.62 17.97
N ALA A 110 -1.72 -17.60 17.45
CA ALA A 110 -0.84 -18.75 17.38
C ALA A 110 0.31 -18.52 18.37
N GLY A 111 0.04 -18.76 19.65
CA GLY A 111 1.01 -18.51 20.73
C GLY A 111 1.18 -17.03 21.09
N THR A 112 2.31 -16.69 21.73
CA THR A 112 2.58 -15.35 22.26
C THR A 112 3.20 -14.38 21.25
N ASP A 113 3.66 -14.88 20.12
CA ASP A 113 4.49 -14.13 19.18
C ASP A 113 3.77 -13.79 17.86
N ARG A 114 2.53 -14.27 17.68
CA ARG A 114 1.68 -13.91 16.53
C ARG A 114 0.21 -13.92 16.93
N VAL A 115 -0.45 -12.80 16.70
CA VAL A 115 -1.87 -12.61 17.00
C VAL A 115 -2.58 -11.95 15.83
N THR A 116 -3.87 -12.23 15.70
CA THR A 116 -4.77 -11.55 14.77
C THR A 116 -5.71 -10.68 15.58
N LEU A 117 -5.77 -9.40 15.25
CA LEU A 117 -6.66 -8.43 15.88
C LEU A 117 -7.73 -7.97 14.90
N ARG A 118 -8.95 -7.72 15.37
CA ARG A 118 -9.92 -6.94 14.62
C ARG A 118 -9.37 -5.55 14.35
N CYS A 119 -9.83 -4.96 13.27
CA CYS A 119 -9.58 -3.56 12.99
C CYS A 119 -10.90 -2.78 12.99
N LEU A 120 -10.82 -1.57 13.51
CA LEU A 120 -11.93 -0.63 13.56
C LEU A 120 -11.60 0.52 12.61
N PHE A 121 -12.53 0.85 11.72
CA PHE A 121 -12.45 2.03 10.87
C PHE A 121 -13.34 3.12 11.46
N ASP A 122 -12.75 4.22 11.91
CA ASP A 122 -13.46 5.29 12.63
C ASP A 122 -14.34 4.74 13.78
N GLY A 123 -13.79 3.79 14.54
CA GLY A 123 -14.48 3.11 15.64
C GLY A 123 -15.48 2.03 15.25
N THR A 124 -15.71 1.78 13.95
CA THR A 124 -16.66 0.78 13.45
C THR A 124 -15.94 -0.50 13.00
N ASP A 125 -16.42 -1.66 13.45
CA ASP A 125 -15.94 -2.96 12.97
C ASP A 125 -16.58 -3.28 11.61
N GLU A 126 -15.78 -3.18 10.55
CA GLU A 126 -16.18 -3.52 9.17
C GLU A 126 -15.73 -4.94 8.77
N GLY A 127 -15.28 -5.76 9.71
CA GLY A 127 -14.85 -7.14 9.47
C GLY A 127 -13.39 -7.29 9.02
N ALA A 128 -12.61 -6.21 9.03
CA ALA A 128 -11.18 -6.24 8.75
C ALA A 128 -10.38 -6.80 9.93
N SER A 129 -9.23 -7.41 9.63
CA SER A 129 -8.30 -7.89 10.66
C SER A 129 -6.85 -7.63 10.25
N VAL A 130 -5.98 -7.53 11.26
CA VAL A 130 -4.54 -7.36 11.07
C VAL A 130 -3.81 -8.49 11.79
N VAL A 131 -2.77 -9.00 11.15
CA VAL A 131 -1.82 -9.90 11.80
C VAL A 131 -0.70 -9.05 12.40
N ALA A 132 -0.49 -9.19 13.72
CA ALA A 132 0.64 -8.63 14.42
C ALA A 132 1.62 -9.75 14.79
N GLU A 133 2.88 -9.57 14.42
CA GLU A 133 3.97 -10.51 14.74
C GLU A 133 5.03 -9.84 15.59
N ARG A 134 5.50 -10.55 16.60
CA ARG A 134 6.55 -10.05 17.48
C ARG A 134 7.89 -10.00 16.74
N ALA A 135 8.59 -8.90 16.91
CA ALA A 135 9.97 -8.72 16.44
C ALA A 135 10.81 -8.11 17.56
N GLY A 136 11.54 -8.96 18.28
CA GLY A 136 12.33 -8.56 19.45
C GLY A 136 11.46 -7.95 20.55
N ALA A 137 11.69 -6.67 20.84
CA ALA A 137 10.97 -5.88 21.84
C ALA A 137 9.74 -5.13 21.29
N SER A 138 9.44 -5.26 19.99
CA SER A 138 8.33 -4.56 19.33
C SER A 138 7.47 -5.51 18.48
N TRP A 139 6.55 -4.93 17.72
CA TRP A 139 5.60 -5.62 16.85
C TRP A 139 5.69 -5.12 15.41
N ARG A 140 5.50 -6.05 14.48
CA ARG A 140 5.33 -5.82 13.05
C ARG A 140 3.90 -6.14 12.65
N PHE A 141 3.41 -5.48 11.60
CA PHE A 141 2.01 -5.54 11.20
C PHE A 141 1.87 -5.88 9.73
N ASP A 142 0.88 -6.71 9.42
CA ASP A 142 0.47 -6.99 8.05
C ASP A 142 -0.65 -6.04 7.62
N LEU A 143 -0.29 -4.96 6.94
CA LEU A 143 -1.19 -3.90 6.51
C LEU A 143 -1.94 -4.21 5.20
N MET A 144 -1.91 -5.45 4.71
CA MET A 144 -2.50 -5.79 3.42
C MET A 144 -4.02 -5.55 3.39
N GLY A 145 -4.71 -5.79 4.50
CA GLY A 145 -6.14 -5.48 4.62
C GLY A 145 -6.44 -4.01 4.34
N LEU A 146 -5.69 -3.10 4.96
CA LEU A 146 -5.84 -1.67 4.73
C LEU A 146 -5.41 -1.27 3.31
N TYR A 147 -4.37 -1.88 2.75
CA TYR A 147 -4.01 -1.67 1.35
C TYR A 147 -5.19 -1.98 0.41
N VAL A 148 -5.85 -3.13 0.61
CA VAL A 148 -7.00 -3.55 -0.19
C VAL A 148 -8.14 -2.53 -0.07
N ASP A 149 -8.40 -2.02 1.12
CA ASP A 149 -9.45 -1.02 1.31
C ASP A 149 -9.10 0.34 0.68
N LYS A 150 -7.82 0.76 0.71
CA LYS A 150 -7.34 1.93 -0.06
C LYS A 150 -7.55 1.71 -1.56
N ALA A 151 -7.23 0.52 -2.08
CA ALA A 151 -7.42 0.20 -3.48
C ALA A 151 -8.90 0.23 -3.90
N LYS A 152 -9.81 -0.27 -3.07
CA LYS A 152 -11.26 -0.17 -3.30
C LYS A 152 -11.76 1.27 -3.27
N ALA A 153 -11.26 2.09 -2.32
CA ALA A 153 -11.62 3.50 -2.23
C ALA A 153 -11.20 4.27 -3.49
N LEU A 154 -9.98 4.01 -3.99
CA LEU A 154 -9.52 4.56 -5.26
C LEU A 154 -10.37 4.08 -6.44
N ASP A 155 -10.75 2.79 -6.48
CA ASP A 155 -11.63 2.27 -7.54
C ASP A 155 -12.98 2.99 -7.53
N ALA A 156 -13.61 3.14 -6.36
CA ALA A 156 -14.88 3.86 -6.21
C ALA A 156 -14.78 5.33 -6.66
N PHE A 157 -13.66 6.00 -6.34
CA PHE A 157 -13.39 7.35 -6.85
C PHE A 157 -13.28 7.37 -8.39
N ILE A 158 -12.59 6.41 -8.99
CA ILE A 158 -12.43 6.30 -10.45
C ILE A 158 -13.78 6.01 -11.13
N GLN A 159 -14.59 5.12 -10.54
CA GLN A 159 -15.94 4.82 -11.03
C GLN A 159 -16.82 6.08 -11.02
N SER A 160 -16.85 6.80 -9.90
CA SER A 160 -17.71 7.98 -9.74
C SER A 160 -17.25 9.19 -10.54
N SER A 161 -15.96 9.49 -10.55
CA SER A 161 -15.41 10.73 -11.11
C SER A 161 -14.96 10.59 -12.56
N PHE A 162 -14.62 9.38 -13.00
CA PHE A 162 -14.08 9.10 -14.34
C PHE A 162 -14.86 8.03 -15.10
N GLN A 163 -16.05 7.64 -14.62
CA GLN A 163 -16.90 6.62 -15.25
C GLN A 163 -16.17 5.28 -15.43
N GLY A 164 -15.29 4.94 -14.48
CA GLY A 164 -14.49 3.71 -14.51
C GLY A 164 -13.31 3.75 -15.49
N LYS A 165 -13.07 4.87 -16.17
CA LYS A 165 -11.99 5.01 -17.14
C LYS A 165 -10.68 5.35 -16.45
N PHE A 166 -9.90 4.33 -16.12
CA PHE A 166 -8.60 4.47 -15.46
C PHE A 166 -7.64 5.43 -16.22
N ASP A 167 -7.53 5.32 -17.54
CA ASP A 167 -6.68 6.21 -18.34
C ASP A 167 -7.09 7.69 -18.23
N ALA A 168 -8.39 7.97 -18.07
CA ALA A 168 -8.87 9.34 -17.88
C ALA A 168 -8.47 9.88 -16.50
N PHE A 169 -8.51 9.04 -15.46
CA PHE A 169 -8.00 9.36 -14.14
C PHE A 169 -6.49 9.70 -14.18
N ILE A 170 -5.66 8.88 -14.82
CA ILE A 170 -4.21 9.16 -14.91
C ILE A 170 -3.95 10.45 -15.67
N ARG A 171 -4.65 10.70 -16.78
CA ARG A 171 -4.52 11.96 -17.53
C ARG A 171 -4.89 13.18 -16.70
N HIS A 172 -5.95 13.08 -15.91
CA HIS A 172 -6.35 14.14 -14.99
C HIS A 172 -5.29 14.38 -13.92
N TYR A 173 -4.80 13.32 -13.26
CA TYR A 173 -3.74 13.41 -12.26
C TYR A 173 -2.48 14.07 -12.82
N VAL A 174 -2.00 13.62 -13.99
CA VAL A 174 -0.82 14.19 -14.67
C VAL A 174 -1.00 15.69 -14.95
N ALA A 175 -2.18 16.09 -15.43
CA ALA A 175 -2.48 17.49 -15.73
C ALA A 175 -2.62 18.35 -14.46
N GLU A 176 -3.26 17.84 -13.41
CA GLU A 176 -3.43 18.53 -12.13
C GLU A 176 -2.08 18.80 -11.44
N HIS A 177 -1.14 17.87 -11.59
CA HIS A 177 0.18 17.94 -10.98
C HIS A 177 1.28 18.49 -11.91
N ASP A 178 0.92 18.95 -13.12
CA ASP A 178 1.85 19.50 -14.14
C ASP A 178 3.08 18.60 -14.39
N LEU A 179 2.82 17.30 -14.56
CA LEU A 179 3.88 16.30 -14.74
C LEU A 179 4.24 16.15 -16.22
N ASP A 180 5.54 16.15 -16.51
CA ASP A 180 6.05 15.63 -17.79
C ASP A 180 5.90 14.10 -17.78
N PHE A 181 5.06 13.56 -18.67
CA PHE A 181 4.61 12.18 -18.59
C PHE A 181 4.40 11.53 -19.97
N ASP A 182 5.08 10.40 -20.20
CA ASP A 182 4.90 9.53 -21.35
C ASP A 182 3.91 8.39 -21.03
N PHE A 183 2.68 8.53 -21.56
CA PHE A 183 1.63 7.54 -21.39
C PHE A 183 1.94 6.20 -22.04
N GLU A 184 2.59 6.19 -23.21
CA GLU A 184 2.89 4.95 -23.91
C GLU A 184 3.99 4.18 -23.17
N GLN A 185 5.01 4.88 -22.67
CA GLN A 185 6.06 4.31 -21.84
C GLN A 185 5.49 3.76 -20.52
N ALA A 186 4.58 4.47 -19.87
CA ALA A 186 4.02 4.06 -18.57
C ALA A 186 3.40 2.65 -18.58
N TRP A 187 2.85 2.24 -19.73
CA TRP A 187 2.21 0.93 -19.92
C TRP A 187 3.17 -0.18 -20.36
N ARG A 188 4.40 0.16 -20.77
CA ARG A 188 5.38 -0.82 -21.26
C ARG A 188 6.19 -1.39 -20.10
N PRO A 189 6.59 -2.68 -20.18
CA PRO A 189 7.58 -3.22 -19.26
C PRO A 189 8.93 -2.50 -19.45
N LEU A 190 9.74 -2.47 -18.40
CA LEU A 190 11.09 -1.89 -18.43
C LEU A 190 12.14 -2.87 -18.95
N THR A 191 11.88 -4.16 -18.74
CA THR A 191 12.67 -5.25 -19.31
C THR A 191 11.88 -5.87 -20.45
N ASP A 192 12.49 -6.03 -21.62
CA ASP A 192 11.91 -6.84 -22.69
C ASP A 192 11.71 -8.28 -22.18
N ALA A 193 10.48 -8.76 -22.24
CA ALA A 193 10.09 -10.12 -21.82
C ALA A 193 10.55 -11.18 -22.82
#